data_AF-A0A8T5Y179-F1
#
_entry.id   AF-A0A8T5Y179-F1
#
_cell.length_a   1.000
_cell.length_b   1.000
_cell.length_c   1.000
_cell.angle_alpha   90.00
_cell.angle_beta   90.00
_cell.angle_gamma   90.00
#
_symmetry.space_group_name_H-M   'P 1'
#
loop_
_entity.id
_entity.type
_entity.pdbx_description
1 polymer ?
#
loop_
_entity_poly.entity_id
_entity_poly.type
_entity_poly.pdbx_seq_one_letter_code
_entity_poly.pdbx_strand_id
1 'polypeptide(L)'
;MDKQQELSALVEDLQFVKKAIAKSGNIMRYIDVSGGLALVGLWGGIFTIIIAAAAYLLSSRYGTYGDAPTAYRVGIYLLIAATLAIAGLSKLRLFLGKARKLDRNITVDKLFDEIYTTQLLNILIPFITAIAVLLIFLITRELTIYIVPTLSILVGLLCVSYLNIFQLRELVVVGDWLVATGLIALFTAEAVHPLLAVIYTFGVGFTTTYFAYKLMRK
;
A
#
# COMPACT_ATOMS: atom_id res chain seq x y z
N MET A 1 -25.16 -48.67 -20.06
CA MET A 1 -24.15 -47.83 -19.39
C MET A 1 -24.88 -46.88 -18.48
N ASP A 2 -24.51 -46.89 -17.21
CA ASP A 2 -25.35 -46.42 -16.12
C ASP A 2 -25.13 -44.91 -15.90
N LYS A 3 -26.18 -44.10 -16.05
CA LYS A 3 -26.13 -42.63 -15.94
C LYS A 3 -25.52 -42.16 -14.61
N GLN A 4 -25.59 -42.99 -13.57
CA GLN A 4 -24.98 -42.69 -12.27
C GLN A 4 -23.45 -42.68 -12.31
N GLN A 5 -22.82 -43.55 -13.12
CA GLN A 5 -21.36 -43.56 -13.26
C GLN A 5 -20.83 -42.32 -13.98
N GLU A 6 -21.52 -41.86 -15.03
CA GLU A 6 -21.18 -40.61 -15.72
C GLU A 6 -21.32 -39.39 -14.81
N LEU A 7 -22.37 -39.37 -13.97
CA LEU A 7 -22.58 -38.27 -13.02
C LEU A 7 -21.50 -38.23 -11.93
N SER A 8 -21.07 -39.39 -11.41
CA SER A 8 -19.97 -39.46 -10.43
C SER A 8 -18.64 -39.02 -11.04
N ALA A 9 -18.35 -39.40 -12.29
CA ALA A 9 -17.14 -39.00 -12.99
C ALA A 9 -17.09 -37.48 -13.23
N LEU A 10 -18.21 -36.87 -13.62
CA LEU A 10 -18.32 -35.41 -13.77
C LEU A 10 -18.13 -34.65 -12.46
N VAL A 11 -18.63 -35.17 -11.34
CA VAL A 11 -18.42 -34.56 -10.02
C VAL A 11 -16.96 -34.64 -9.62
N GLU A 12 -16.28 -35.75 -9.90
CA GLU A 12 -14.86 -35.93 -9.60
C GLU A 12 -13.98 -35.02 -10.46
N ASP A 13 -14.26 -34.90 -11.77
CA ASP A 13 -13.58 -33.96 -12.66
C ASP A 13 -13.80 -32.51 -12.23
N LEU A 14 -15.01 -32.14 -11.81
CA LEU A 14 -15.27 -30.81 -11.25
C LEU A 14 -14.46 -30.57 -9.96
N GLN A 15 -14.29 -31.59 -9.12
CA GLN A 15 -13.43 -31.48 -7.93
C GLN A 15 -11.95 -31.38 -8.30
N PHE A 16 -11.49 -32.09 -9.33
CA PHE A 16 -10.13 -32.00 -9.85
C PHE A 16 -9.86 -30.63 -10.47
N VAL A 17 -10.77 -30.12 -11.30
CA VAL A 17 -10.69 -28.77 -11.87
C VAL A 17 -10.72 -27.73 -10.76
N LYS A 18 -11.60 -27.87 -9.77
CA LYS A 18 -11.63 -26.97 -8.61
C LYS A 18 -10.33 -27.02 -7.80
N LYS A 19 -9.75 -28.20 -7.59
CA LYS A 19 -8.44 -28.36 -6.91
C LYS A 19 -7.29 -27.83 -7.76
N ALA A 20 -7.30 -28.04 -9.07
CA ALA A 20 -6.29 -27.54 -10.00
C ALA A 20 -6.34 -26.01 -10.08
N ILE A 21 -7.53 -25.42 -10.12
CA ILE A 21 -7.75 -23.97 -10.06
C ILE A 21 -7.40 -23.40 -8.68
N ALA A 22 -7.69 -24.13 -7.59
CA ALA A 22 -7.29 -23.72 -6.24
C ALA A 22 -5.77 -23.84 -6.03
N LYS A 23 -5.10 -24.76 -6.73
CA LYS A 23 -3.65 -24.96 -6.69
C LYS A 23 -2.90 -24.03 -7.64
N SER A 24 -3.54 -23.55 -8.71
CA SER A 24 -2.95 -22.60 -9.67
C SER A 24 -3.34 -21.13 -9.39
N GLY A 25 -4.45 -20.91 -8.70
CA GLY A 25 -4.92 -19.59 -8.30
C GLY A 25 -4.34 -19.19 -6.94
N ASN A 26 -3.49 -18.15 -6.95
CA ASN A 26 -2.94 -17.53 -5.73
C ASN A 26 -4.05 -17.32 -4.69
N ILE A 27 -3.89 -17.89 -3.49
CA ILE A 27 -4.88 -17.87 -2.39
C ILE A 27 -5.35 -16.44 -2.09
N MET A 28 -4.49 -15.44 -2.34
CA MET A 28 -4.79 -14.02 -2.21
C MET A 28 -6.00 -13.55 -3.03
N ARG A 29 -6.33 -14.21 -4.16
CA ARG A 29 -7.52 -13.87 -4.97
C ARG A 29 -8.84 -14.17 -4.26
N TYR A 30 -8.83 -15.10 -3.31
CA TYR A 30 -10.04 -15.52 -2.59
C TYR A 30 -10.16 -14.88 -1.20
N ILE A 31 -9.12 -14.17 -0.76
CA ILE A 31 -9.14 -13.45 0.50
C ILE A 31 -9.70 -12.05 0.27
N ASP A 32 -10.84 -11.75 0.90
CA ASP A 32 -11.31 -10.39 1.03
C ASP A 32 -10.41 -9.60 2.01
N VAL A 33 -9.27 -9.10 1.49
CA VAL A 33 -8.32 -8.22 2.18
C VAL A 33 -8.75 -6.75 2.11
N SER A 34 -9.64 -6.42 1.17
CA SER A 34 -10.03 -5.04 0.80
C SER A 34 -10.41 -4.18 2.02
N GLY A 35 -11.29 -4.67 2.89
CA GLY A 35 -11.74 -3.94 4.06
C GLY A 35 -10.67 -3.74 5.13
N GLY A 36 -9.73 -4.68 5.26
CA GLY A 36 -8.59 -4.54 6.16
C GLY A 36 -7.61 -3.48 5.65
N LEU A 37 -7.30 -3.52 4.36
CA LEU A 37 -6.44 -2.52 3.71
C LEU A 37 -7.06 -1.13 3.73
N ALA A 38 -8.38 -1.01 3.54
CA ALA A 38 -9.10 0.25 3.63
C ALA A 38 -8.97 0.91 5.02
N LEU A 39 -9.11 0.13 6.10
CA LEU A 39 -8.92 0.65 7.46
C LEU A 39 -7.46 1.04 7.72
N VAL A 40 -6.49 0.24 7.28
CA VAL A 40 -5.07 0.58 7.41
C VAL A 40 -4.75 1.84 6.60
N GLY A 41 -5.32 2.00 5.41
CA GLY A 41 -5.21 3.21 4.59
C GLY A 41 -5.77 4.43 5.31
N LEU A 42 -6.98 4.33 5.89
CA LEU A 42 -7.58 5.42 6.65
C LEU A 42 -6.68 5.90 7.80
N TRP A 43 -6.25 4.98 8.65
CA TRP A 43 -5.38 5.30 9.78
C TRP A 43 -4.02 5.81 9.31
N GLY A 44 -3.44 5.17 8.29
CA GLY A 44 -2.19 5.60 7.67
C GLY A 44 -2.27 7.04 7.18
N GLY A 45 -3.32 7.38 6.42
CA GLY A 45 -3.56 8.73 5.93
C GLY A 45 -3.74 9.74 7.06
N ILE A 46 -4.55 9.44 8.07
CA ILE A 46 -4.74 10.32 9.24
C ILE A 46 -3.40 10.57 9.95
N PHE A 47 -2.61 9.53 10.22
CA PHE A 47 -1.31 9.68 10.86
C PHE A 47 -0.33 10.46 9.99
N THR A 48 -0.30 10.22 8.68
CA THR A 48 0.51 11.02 7.73
C THR A 48 0.13 12.50 7.79
N ILE A 49 -1.16 12.82 7.83
CA ILE A 49 -1.64 14.21 7.94
C ILE A 49 -1.17 14.82 9.26
N ILE A 50 -1.38 14.14 10.39
CA ILE A 50 -0.99 14.65 11.72
C ILE A 50 0.52 14.88 11.80
N ILE A 51 1.32 13.92 11.35
CA ILE A 51 2.79 14.00 11.40
C ILE A 51 3.30 15.14 10.51
N ALA A 52 2.80 15.22 9.26
CA ALA A 52 3.22 16.26 8.33
C ALA A 52 2.77 17.66 8.80
N ALA A 53 1.56 17.78 9.36
CA ALA A 53 1.08 19.03 9.94
C ALA A 53 1.92 19.45 11.16
N ALA A 54 2.26 18.51 12.05
CA ALA A 54 3.12 18.80 13.19
C ALA A 54 4.52 19.24 12.76
N ALA A 55 5.11 18.57 11.76
CA ALA A 55 6.39 18.96 11.18
C ALA A 55 6.32 20.36 10.52
N TYR A 56 5.21 20.67 9.85
CA TYR A 56 4.99 21.98 9.22
C TYR A 56 4.85 23.10 10.26
N LEU A 57 4.14 22.85 11.36
CA LEU A 57 4.04 23.81 12.46
C LEU A 57 5.42 24.06 13.09
N LEU A 58 6.24 23.02 13.26
CA LEU A 58 7.61 23.19 13.76
C LEU A 58 8.48 23.99 12.79
N SER A 59 8.44 23.70 11.49
CA SER A 59 9.21 24.46 10.51
C SER A 59 8.76 25.93 10.46
N SER A 60 7.45 26.20 10.56
CA SER A 60 6.94 27.57 10.59
C SER A 60 7.39 28.36 11.83
N ARG A 61 7.57 27.69 12.98
CA ARG A 61 7.97 28.33 14.23
C ARG A 61 9.49 28.53 14.37
N TYR A 62 10.28 27.59 13.88
CA TYR A 62 11.74 27.60 14.02
C TYR A 62 12.48 27.98 12.72
N GLY A 63 11.76 28.35 11.66
CA GLY A 63 12.31 28.68 10.35
C GLY A 63 12.50 27.45 9.47
N THR A 64 13.24 26.45 9.97
CA THR A 64 13.37 25.15 9.33
C THR A 64 13.07 24.01 10.29
N TYR A 65 12.78 22.82 9.77
CA TYR A 65 12.65 21.61 10.59
C TYR A 65 13.99 21.25 11.28
N GLY A 66 15.12 21.59 10.66
CA GLY A 66 16.46 21.32 11.18
C GLY A 66 16.76 22.09 12.47
N ASP A 67 16.22 23.30 12.59
CA ASP A 67 16.47 24.22 13.70
C ASP A 67 15.58 23.95 14.92
N ALA A 68 14.59 23.08 14.78
CA ALA A 68 13.73 22.70 15.90
C ALA A 68 14.51 21.97 17.01
N PRO A 69 14.20 22.21 18.29
CA PRO A 69 14.84 21.51 19.40
C PRO A 69 14.82 19.99 19.24
N THR A 70 15.94 19.34 19.55
CA THR A 70 16.15 17.90 19.33
C THR A 70 15.04 17.03 19.94
N ALA A 71 14.50 17.42 21.10
CA ALA A 71 13.38 16.71 21.74
C ALA A 71 12.14 16.60 20.81
N TYR A 72 11.77 17.67 20.10
CA TYR A 72 10.62 17.67 19.20
C TYR A 72 10.89 16.83 17.95
N ARG A 73 12.11 16.93 17.37
CA ARG A 73 12.50 16.14 16.20
C ARG A 73 12.50 14.64 16.51
N VAL A 74 13.07 14.24 17.65
CA VAL A 74 13.06 12.85 18.13
C VAL A 74 11.63 12.37 18.37
N GLY A 75 10.78 13.21 18.97
CA GLY A 75 9.36 12.89 19.18
C GLY A 75 8.63 12.56 17.88
N ILE A 76 8.87 13.32 16.80
CA ILE A 76 8.30 13.04 15.48
C ILE A 76 8.82 11.73 14.90
N TYR A 77 10.13 11.46 14.99
CA TYR A 77 10.68 10.20 14.50
C TYR A 77 10.13 8.98 15.26
N LEU A 78 9.96 9.09 16.58
CA LEU A 78 9.33 8.04 17.38
C LEU A 78 7.86 7.83 16.97
N LEU A 79 7.13 8.90 16.69
CA LEU A 79 5.74 8.81 16.22
C LEU A 79 5.64 8.15 14.84
N ILE A 80 6.56 8.47 13.93
CA ILE A 80 6.67 7.81 12.61
C ILE A 80 6.94 6.32 12.80
N ALA A 81 7.95 5.97 13.60
CA ALA A 81 8.32 4.58 13.85
C ALA A 81 7.17 3.78 14.47
N ALA A 82 6.47 4.34 15.46
CA ALA A 82 5.30 3.74 16.07
C ALA A 82 4.18 3.53 15.06
N THR A 83 3.90 4.53 14.22
CA THR A 83 2.86 4.44 13.17
C THR A 83 3.18 3.33 12.17
N LEU A 84 4.43 3.24 11.71
CA LEU A 84 4.87 2.19 10.79
C LEU A 84 4.76 0.80 11.42
N ALA A 85 5.18 0.66 12.68
CA ALA A 85 5.05 -0.60 13.42
C ALA A 85 3.58 -1.02 13.57
N ILE A 86 2.69 -0.09 13.96
CA ILE A 86 1.25 -0.37 14.10
C ILE A 86 0.64 -0.74 12.75
N ALA A 87 0.97 -0.03 11.67
CA ALA A 87 0.46 -0.33 10.33
C ALA A 87 0.94 -1.70 9.84
N GLY A 88 2.22 -2.03 10.03
CA GLY A 88 2.81 -3.31 9.66
C GLY A 88 2.19 -4.48 10.43
N LEU A 89 2.10 -4.36 11.77
CA LEU A 89 1.49 -5.38 12.63
C LEU A 89 0.00 -5.56 12.31
N SER A 90 -0.73 -4.47 12.07
CA SER A 90 -2.15 -4.52 11.68
C SER A 90 -2.34 -5.25 10.35
N LYS A 91 -1.52 -4.95 9.34
CA LYS A 91 -1.55 -5.68 8.06
C LYS A 91 -1.28 -7.16 8.26
N LEU A 92 -0.20 -7.51 8.97
CA LEU A 92 0.18 -8.90 9.20
C LEU A 92 -0.92 -9.68 9.95
N ARG A 93 -1.52 -9.08 10.99
CA ARG A 93 -2.66 -9.66 11.71
C ARG A 93 -3.88 -9.86 10.81
N LEU A 94 -4.19 -8.91 9.93
CA LEU A 94 -5.29 -9.01 8.98
C LEU A 94 -5.08 -10.14 7.98
N PHE A 95 -3.89 -10.22 7.37
CA PHE A 95 -3.56 -11.28 6.42
C PHE A 95 -3.58 -12.65 7.09
N LEU A 96 -2.93 -12.82 8.24
CA LEU A 96 -2.95 -14.09 8.99
C LEU A 96 -4.35 -14.48 9.43
N GLY A 97 -5.12 -13.53 9.96
CA GLY A 97 -6.47 -13.78 10.44
C GLY A 97 -7.43 -14.20 9.32
N LYS A 98 -7.21 -13.72 8.10
CA LYS A 98 -7.98 -14.15 6.92
C LYS A 98 -7.46 -15.46 6.33
N ALA A 99 -6.15 -15.63 6.23
CA ALA A 99 -5.53 -16.87 5.74
C ALA A 99 -5.92 -18.07 6.61
N ARG A 100 -5.91 -17.91 7.95
CA ARG A 100 -6.31 -18.96 8.90
C ARG A 100 -7.78 -19.38 8.80
N LYS A 101 -8.65 -18.57 8.18
CA LYS A 101 -10.04 -18.97 7.90
C LYS A 101 -10.14 -19.92 6.71
N LEU A 102 -9.17 -19.90 5.80
CA LEU A 102 -9.09 -20.80 4.64
C LEU A 102 -8.34 -22.09 5.01
N ASP A 103 -7.23 -21.97 5.73
CA ASP A 103 -6.47 -23.12 6.24
C ASP A 103 -5.89 -22.82 7.63
N ARG A 104 -6.33 -23.61 8.63
CA ARG A 104 -5.93 -23.45 10.04
C ARG A 104 -4.42 -23.69 10.27
N ASN A 105 -3.74 -24.38 9.36
CA ASN A 105 -2.33 -24.76 9.50
C ASN A 105 -1.35 -23.75 8.85
N ILE A 106 -1.82 -22.57 8.43
CA ILE A 106 -0.97 -21.53 7.86
C ILE A 106 -0.13 -20.87 8.97
N THR A 107 1.19 -21.03 8.85
CA THR A 107 2.23 -20.32 9.61
C THR A 107 2.61 -19.00 8.93
N VAL A 108 3.35 -18.14 9.65
CA VAL A 108 3.80 -16.84 9.12
C VAL A 108 4.69 -17.03 7.90
N ASP A 109 5.63 -17.97 7.94
CA ASP A 109 6.57 -18.22 6.84
C ASP A 109 5.82 -18.65 5.56
N LYS A 110 4.88 -19.57 5.68
CA LYS A 110 4.01 -19.99 4.56
C LYS A 110 3.20 -18.83 4.00
N LEU A 111 2.73 -17.91 4.86
CA LEU A 111 2.03 -16.72 4.39
C LEU A 111 2.97 -15.80 3.60
N PHE A 112 4.22 -15.64 4.02
CA PHE A 112 5.20 -14.86 3.28
C PHE A 112 5.51 -15.50 1.91
N ASP A 113 5.71 -16.80 1.86
CA ASP A 113 5.95 -17.51 0.59
C ASP A 113 4.77 -17.37 -0.38
N GLU A 114 3.53 -17.38 0.15
CA GLU A 114 2.31 -17.23 -0.66
C GLU A 114 2.10 -15.77 -1.13
N ILE A 115 2.43 -14.79 -0.30
CA ILE A 115 2.31 -13.36 -0.65
C ILE A 115 3.41 -12.96 -1.64
N TYR A 116 4.66 -13.33 -1.37
CA TYR A 116 5.84 -12.94 -2.14
C TYR A 116 6.12 -13.90 -3.29
N THR A 117 5.11 -14.08 -4.15
CA THR A 117 5.27 -14.83 -5.40
C THR A 117 6.33 -14.19 -6.31
N THR A 118 6.95 -14.99 -7.18
CA THR A 118 7.91 -14.51 -8.19
C THR A 118 7.33 -13.39 -9.04
N GLN A 119 6.03 -13.45 -9.37
CA GLN A 119 5.35 -12.40 -10.12
C GLN A 119 5.29 -11.08 -9.33
N LEU A 120 4.99 -11.13 -8.02
CA LEU A 120 5.01 -9.94 -7.18
C LEU A 120 6.42 -9.35 -7.07
N LEU A 121 7.43 -10.20 -6.86
CA LEU A 121 8.83 -9.78 -6.76
C LEU A 121 9.32 -9.12 -8.06
N ASN A 122 8.94 -9.65 -9.21
CA ASN A 122 9.28 -9.08 -10.52
C ASN A 122 8.68 -7.69 -10.76
N ILE A 123 7.60 -7.32 -10.05
CA ILE A 123 7.07 -5.96 -10.05
C ILE A 123 7.76 -5.13 -8.96
N LEU A 124 7.80 -5.65 -7.74
CA LEU A 124 8.24 -4.93 -6.54
C LEU A 124 9.72 -4.52 -6.60
N ILE A 125 10.61 -5.41 -7.07
CA ILE A 125 12.05 -5.16 -7.12
C ILE A 125 12.36 -3.96 -8.02
N PRO A 126 11.94 -3.91 -9.31
CA PRO A 126 12.18 -2.75 -10.16
C PRO A 126 11.67 -1.43 -9.58
N PHE A 127 10.48 -1.43 -8.96
CA PHE A 127 9.93 -0.21 -8.36
C PHE A 127 10.74 0.24 -7.13
N ILE A 128 11.15 -0.68 -6.25
CA ILE A 128 12.00 -0.33 -5.09
C ILE A 128 13.36 0.19 -5.56
N THR A 129 13.97 -0.46 -6.55
CA THR A 129 15.23 -0.02 -7.14
C THR A 129 15.08 1.37 -7.76
N ALA A 130 14.02 1.61 -8.54
CA ALA A 130 13.75 2.91 -9.15
C ALA A 130 13.55 4.01 -8.09
N ILE A 131 12.78 3.73 -7.04
CA ILE A 131 12.57 4.66 -5.91
C ILE A 131 13.92 4.97 -5.25
N ALA A 132 14.73 3.96 -4.93
CA ALA A 132 16.02 4.16 -4.26
C ALA A 132 16.99 4.98 -5.12
N VAL A 133 17.14 4.62 -6.41
CA VAL A 133 18.02 5.34 -7.34
C VAL A 133 17.56 6.78 -7.55
N LEU A 134 16.27 7.03 -7.73
CA LEU A 134 15.74 8.39 -7.89
C LEU A 134 15.88 9.23 -6.63
N LEU A 135 15.69 8.66 -5.45
CA LEU A 135 15.93 9.37 -4.19
C LEU A 135 17.40 9.79 -4.06
N ILE A 136 18.34 8.87 -4.30
CA ILE A 136 19.77 9.18 -4.26
C ILE A 136 20.10 10.26 -5.29
N PHE A 137 19.57 10.16 -6.51
CA PHE A 137 19.78 11.14 -7.57
C PHE A 137 19.26 12.54 -7.18
N LEU A 138 18.01 12.63 -6.68
CA LEU A 138 17.42 13.91 -6.30
C LEU A 138 18.15 14.56 -5.13
N ILE A 139 18.55 13.77 -4.12
CA ILE A 139 19.32 14.28 -2.98
C ILE A 139 20.69 14.79 -3.42
N THR A 140 21.41 14.02 -4.25
CA THR A 140 22.76 14.40 -4.72
C THR A 140 22.76 15.61 -5.67
N ARG A 141 21.62 15.91 -6.30
CA ARG A 141 21.43 17.10 -7.14
C ARG A 141 20.77 18.27 -6.42
N GLU A 142 20.57 18.17 -5.09
CA GLU A 142 19.91 19.19 -4.27
C GLU A 142 18.45 19.48 -4.68
N LEU A 143 17.84 18.58 -5.45
CA LEU A 143 16.47 18.66 -5.96
C LEU A 143 15.46 18.09 -4.94
N THR A 144 15.65 18.41 -3.67
CA THR A 144 14.89 17.82 -2.55
C THR A 144 13.38 18.12 -2.60
N ILE A 145 12.99 19.27 -3.19
CA ILE A 145 11.59 19.64 -3.39
C ILE A 145 10.83 18.66 -4.30
N TYR A 146 11.52 17.94 -5.19
CA TYR A 146 10.93 16.99 -6.13
C TYR A 146 10.80 15.56 -5.58
N ILE A 147 11.27 15.30 -4.36
CA ILE A 147 11.21 13.97 -3.74
C ILE A 147 9.76 13.51 -3.56
N VAL A 148 8.93 14.35 -2.93
CA VAL A 148 7.53 14.03 -2.63
C VAL A 148 6.70 13.75 -3.90
N PRO A 149 6.68 14.62 -4.92
CA PRO A 149 5.91 14.34 -6.15
C PRO A 149 6.41 13.09 -6.87
N THR A 150 7.73 12.89 -6.95
CA THR A 150 8.32 11.70 -7.59
C THR A 150 7.91 10.42 -6.86
N LEU A 151 8.00 10.40 -5.53
CA LEU A 151 7.56 9.27 -4.72
C LEU A 151 6.06 9.00 -4.89
N SER A 152 5.23 10.05 -4.91
CA SER A 152 3.79 9.92 -5.11
C SER A 152 3.48 9.24 -6.45
N ILE A 153 4.13 9.66 -7.53
CA ILE A 153 3.95 9.06 -8.86
C ILE A 153 4.40 7.60 -8.86
N LEU A 154 5.60 7.29 -8.35
CA LEU A 154 6.13 5.92 -8.37
C LEU A 154 5.32 4.96 -7.50
N VAL A 155 4.91 5.40 -6.30
CA VAL A 155 4.05 4.61 -5.41
C VAL A 155 2.66 4.44 -6.03
N GLY A 156 2.12 5.47 -6.67
CA GLY A 156 0.85 5.38 -7.39
C GLY A 156 0.90 4.36 -8.52
N LEU A 157 1.94 4.39 -9.36
CA LEU A 157 2.17 3.40 -10.41
C LEU A 157 2.37 1.97 -9.86
N LEU A 158 3.04 1.84 -8.72
CA LEU A 158 3.16 0.56 -8.01
C LEU A 158 1.78 0.05 -7.55
N CYS A 159 0.94 0.92 -6.99
CA CYS A 159 -0.43 0.57 -6.59
C CYS A 159 -1.28 0.11 -7.78
N VAL A 160 -1.19 0.81 -8.93
CA VAL A 160 -1.86 0.39 -10.17
C VAL A 160 -1.32 -0.97 -10.66
N SER A 161 0.00 -1.19 -10.58
CA SER A 161 0.61 -2.46 -10.98
C SER A 161 0.15 -3.64 -10.11
N TYR A 162 -0.10 -3.40 -8.82
CA TYR A 162 -0.65 -4.40 -7.90
C TYR A 162 -2.09 -4.81 -8.23
N LEU A 163 -2.87 -4.00 -8.96
CA LEU A 163 -4.20 -4.38 -9.44
C LEU A 163 -4.13 -5.67 -10.27
N ASN A 164 -3.12 -5.79 -11.14
CA ASN A 164 -3.01 -6.93 -12.05
C ASN A 164 -2.80 -8.26 -11.32
N ILE A 165 -2.24 -8.21 -10.10
CA ILE A 165 -1.98 -9.39 -9.27
C ILE A 165 -3.16 -9.66 -8.32
N PHE A 166 -3.55 -8.64 -7.54
CA PHE A 166 -4.50 -8.81 -6.44
C PHE A 166 -5.95 -8.51 -6.80
N GLN A 167 -6.21 -7.91 -7.96
CA GLN A 167 -7.56 -7.52 -8.44
C GLN A 167 -8.33 -6.61 -7.46
N LEU A 168 -7.62 -5.89 -6.59
CA LEU A 168 -8.19 -4.96 -5.62
C LEU A 168 -8.48 -3.61 -6.30
N ARG A 169 -9.74 -3.37 -6.66
CA ARG A 169 -10.19 -2.16 -7.35
C ARG A 169 -9.93 -0.88 -6.55
N GLU A 170 -9.88 -0.99 -5.22
CA GLU A 170 -9.60 0.13 -4.33
C GLU A 170 -8.19 0.69 -4.51
N LEU A 171 -7.22 -0.14 -4.90
CA LEU A 171 -5.86 0.30 -5.19
C LEU A 171 -5.78 1.17 -6.45
N VAL A 172 -6.73 1.06 -7.36
CA VAL A 172 -6.80 1.91 -8.57
C VAL A 172 -7.09 3.34 -8.17
N VAL A 173 -8.11 3.56 -7.34
CA VAL A 173 -8.50 4.90 -6.91
C VAL A 173 -7.36 5.60 -6.18
N VAL A 174 -6.62 4.86 -5.35
CA VAL A 174 -5.44 5.38 -4.65
C VAL A 174 -4.28 5.63 -5.59
N GLY A 175 -4.01 4.68 -6.49
CA GLY A 175 -2.95 4.79 -7.48
C GLY A 175 -3.15 6.01 -8.37
N ASP A 176 -4.34 6.15 -8.93
CA ASP A 176 -4.73 7.29 -9.77
C ASP A 176 -4.67 8.60 -8.99
N TRP A 177 -5.14 8.61 -7.74
CA TRP A 177 -5.02 9.79 -6.88
C TRP A 177 -3.56 10.20 -6.67
N LEU A 178 -2.69 9.26 -6.31
CA LEU A 178 -1.27 9.52 -6.07
C LEU A 178 -0.53 9.96 -7.33
N VAL A 179 -0.86 9.38 -8.49
CA VAL A 179 -0.30 9.81 -9.78
C VAL A 179 -0.79 11.21 -10.13
N ALA A 180 -2.09 11.46 -10.09
CA ALA A 180 -2.67 12.76 -10.45
C ALA A 180 -2.16 13.88 -9.52
N THR A 181 -2.23 13.68 -8.20
CA THR A 181 -1.75 14.66 -7.22
C THR A 181 -0.23 14.78 -7.22
N GLY A 182 0.50 13.70 -7.50
CA GLY A 182 1.95 13.71 -7.67
C GLY A 182 2.39 14.52 -8.89
N LEU A 183 1.68 14.39 -10.02
CA LEU A 183 1.91 15.21 -11.21
C LEU A 183 1.60 16.69 -10.95
N ILE A 184 0.47 17.00 -10.30
CA ILE A 184 0.16 18.38 -9.90
C ILE A 184 1.28 18.93 -9.00
N ALA A 185 1.66 18.18 -7.96
CA ALA A 185 2.72 18.57 -7.03
C ALA A 185 4.09 18.71 -7.72
N LEU A 186 4.34 18.00 -8.82
CA LEU A 186 5.56 18.14 -9.62
C LEU A 186 5.64 19.52 -10.28
N PHE A 187 4.53 19.98 -10.88
CA PHE A 187 4.47 21.29 -11.54
C PHE A 187 4.32 22.46 -10.55
N THR A 188 3.84 22.19 -9.34
CA THR A 188 3.69 23.21 -8.29
C THR A 188 4.73 23.08 -7.18
N ALA A 189 5.81 22.33 -7.40
CA ALA A 189 6.80 21.98 -6.36
C ALA A 189 7.47 23.22 -5.75
N GLU A 190 7.68 24.27 -6.53
CA GLU A 190 8.30 25.52 -6.09
C GLU A 190 7.30 26.44 -5.35
N ALA A 191 6.01 26.29 -5.63
CA ALA A 191 4.95 27.14 -5.05
C ALA A 191 4.39 26.58 -3.74
N VAL A 192 4.49 25.25 -3.53
CA VAL A 192 3.84 24.56 -2.41
C VAL A 192 4.89 23.96 -1.48
N HIS A 193 4.75 24.21 -0.18
CA HIS A 193 5.64 23.62 0.82
C HIS A 193 5.61 22.07 0.75
N PRO A 194 6.75 21.36 0.76
CA PRO A 194 6.79 19.90 0.57
C PRO A 194 5.93 19.11 1.56
N LEU A 195 5.83 19.57 2.82
CA LEU A 195 4.97 18.93 3.83
C LEU A 195 3.47 19.05 3.50
N LEU A 196 3.03 20.15 2.88
CA LEU A 196 1.65 20.29 2.40
C LEU A 196 1.40 19.34 1.22
N ALA A 197 2.40 19.18 0.34
CA ALA A 197 2.32 18.19 -0.72
C ALA A 197 2.16 16.77 -0.15
N VAL A 198 2.89 16.39 0.91
CA VAL A 198 2.73 15.08 1.59
C VAL A 198 1.32 14.89 2.17
N ILE A 199 0.76 15.93 2.80
CA ILE A 199 -0.62 15.90 3.32
C ILE A 199 -1.60 15.63 2.18
N TYR A 200 -1.46 16.35 1.07
CA TYR A 200 -2.40 16.28 -0.05
C TYR A 200 -2.27 14.99 -0.88
N THR A 201 -1.04 14.56 -1.17
CA THR A 201 -0.80 13.35 -1.98
C THR A 201 -1.07 12.10 -1.15
N PHE A 202 -0.24 11.84 -0.14
CA PHE A 202 -0.27 10.62 0.66
C PHE A 202 -1.36 10.65 1.73
N GLY A 203 -1.47 11.76 2.47
CA GLY A 203 -2.46 11.88 3.54
C GLY A 203 -3.89 11.70 3.03
N VAL A 204 -4.33 12.59 2.14
CA VAL A 204 -5.67 12.51 1.54
C VAL A 204 -5.80 11.24 0.71
N GLY A 205 -4.81 10.89 -0.12
CA GLY A 205 -4.88 9.70 -0.98
C GLY A 205 -5.07 8.36 -0.24
N PHE A 206 -4.50 8.19 0.95
CA PHE A 206 -4.76 7.00 1.76
C PHE A 206 -6.11 7.04 2.48
N THR A 207 -6.62 8.23 2.82
CA THR A 207 -7.98 8.34 3.36
C THR A 207 -9.06 8.08 2.30
N THR A 208 -8.82 8.48 1.04
CA THR A 208 -9.78 8.26 -0.07
C THR A 208 -9.94 6.77 -0.37
N THR A 209 -8.93 5.93 -0.11
CA THR A 209 -9.03 4.45 -0.21
C THR A 209 -10.23 3.92 0.59
N TYR A 210 -10.42 4.42 1.80
CA TYR A 210 -11.48 3.95 2.68
C TYR A 210 -12.87 4.33 2.16
N PHE A 211 -13.01 5.55 1.66
CA PHE A 211 -14.26 6.01 1.05
C PHE A 211 -14.56 5.27 -0.24
N ALA A 212 -13.55 5.03 -1.07
CA ALA A 212 -13.65 4.25 -2.30
C ALA A 212 -14.11 2.81 -2.01
N TYR A 213 -13.49 2.15 -1.03
CA TYR A 213 -13.91 0.84 -0.55
C TYR A 213 -15.38 0.83 -0.11
N LYS A 214 -15.79 1.82 0.71
CA LYS A 214 -17.17 1.91 1.20
C LYS A 214 -18.18 2.15 0.08
N LEU A 215 -17.78 2.87 -0.97
CA LEU A 215 -18.62 3.16 -2.13
C LEU A 215 -18.80 1.91 -3.02
N MET A 216 -17.72 1.16 -3.28
CA MET A 216 -17.75 -0.02 -4.15
C MET A 216 -18.47 -1.23 -3.55
N ARG A 217 -18.70 -1.25 -2.24
CA ARG A 217 -19.40 -2.34 -1.54
C ARG A 217 -20.92 -2.14 -1.46
N LYS A 218 -21.43 -0.98 -1.86
CA LYS A 218 -22.88 -0.71 -1.98
C LYS A 218 -23.39 -1.16 -3.34
#